data_AF-A0AAU5ZW68-F1
#
_entry.id   AF-A0AAU5ZW68-F1
#
_cell.length_a   1.000
_cell.length_b   1.000
_cell.length_c   1.000
_cell.angle_alpha   90.00
_cell.angle_beta   90.00
_cell.angle_gamma   90.00
#
_symmetry.space_group_name_H-M   'P 1'
#
loop_
_entity.id
_entity.type
_entity.pdbx_description
1 polymer ?
#
loop_
_entity_poly.entity_id
_entity_poly.type
_entity_poly.pdbx_seq_one_letter_code
_entity_poly.pdbx_strand_id
1 'polypeptide(L)'
;MTNDLRFGWELSGTGWATCRIADGSSERQDTVSYCTDALADLLHGVAGLYGTFAGQRFSFDLEPAEVRWILRRRGSDVDITIYRFPDISTSLDAPDREGTPSRTSTQTRGLLGHVVMEAAQSVLRLHGEDGYLAKWVEHPFPVAALQDLRRLHLQHDGCERERDVAFP
;
A
#
# COMPACT_ATOMS: atom_id res chain seq x y z
N MET A 1 -1.54 14.89 -16.22
CA MET A 1 -1.65 13.47 -15.88
C MET A 1 -2.67 13.38 -14.77
N THR A 2 -3.75 12.63 -14.98
CA THR A 2 -4.92 12.64 -14.08
C THR A 2 -4.56 11.96 -12.76
N ASN A 3 -4.66 12.74 -11.69
CA ASN A 3 -4.31 12.40 -10.31
C ASN A 3 -5.43 11.55 -9.66
N ASP A 4 -5.83 10.45 -10.32
CA ASP A 4 -7.05 9.69 -9.99
C ASP A 4 -6.77 8.34 -9.28
N LEU A 5 -5.53 8.15 -8.82
CA LEU A 5 -5.22 7.01 -7.97
C LEU A 5 -5.97 7.16 -6.64
N ARG A 6 -6.73 6.13 -6.29
CA ARG A 6 -7.43 6.01 -5.01
C ARG A 6 -6.98 4.72 -4.35
N PHE A 7 -6.68 4.82 -3.06
CA PHE A 7 -6.31 3.69 -2.24
C PHE A 7 -7.14 3.70 -0.95
N GLY A 8 -7.59 2.52 -0.53
CA GLY A 8 -8.40 2.34 0.67
C GLY A 8 -7.96 1.11 1.45
N TRP A 9 -7.98 1.23 2.78
CA TRP A 9 -7.76 0.14 3.72
C TRP A 9 -8.84 0.21 4.79
N GLU A 10 -9.68 -0.80 4.87
CA GLU A 10 -10.81 -0.84 5.80
C GLU A 10 -10.78 -2.13 6.60
N LEU A 11 -10.78 -2.05 7.93
CA LEU A 11 -10.89 -3.23 8.78
C LEU A 11 -12.32 -3.80 8.70
N SER A 12 -12.43 -5.03 8.21
CA SER A 12 -13.68 -5.75 8.00
C SER A 12 -13.71 -6.99 8.89
N GLY A 13 -14.62 -7.04 9.87
CA GLY A 13 -14.65 -8.19 10.79
C GLY A 13 -13.39 -8.32 11.66
N THR A 14 -13.15 -9.53 12.16
CA THR A 14 -12.00 -9.86 13.02
C THR A 14 -10.94 -10.57 12.20
N GLY A 15 -9.74 -10.02 12.14
CA GLY A 15 -8.60 -10.55 11.40
C GLY A 15 -8.61 -10.23 9.90
N TRP A 16 -9.53 -9.39 9.41
CA TRP A 16 -9.58 -9.08 7.98
C TRP A 16 -9.61 -7.59 7.67
N ALA A 17 -9.09 -7.27 6.50
CA ALA A 17 -9.15 -5.94 5.93
C ALA A 17 -9.52 -6.03 4.45
N THR A 18 -10.27 -5.05 3.98
CA THR A 18 -10.47 -4.83 2.55
C THR A 18 -9.44 -3.82 2.08
N CYS A 19 -8.52 -4.28 1.21
CA CYS A 19 -7.57 -3.44 0.51
C CYS A 19 -8.13 -3.11 -0.88
N ARG A 20 -8.19 -1.83 -1.23
CA ARG A 20 -8.71 -1.37 -2.52
C ARG A 20 -7.73 -0.42 -3.17
N ILE A 21 -7.45 -0.65 -4.45
CA ILE A 21 -6.69 0.26 -5.29
C ILE A 21 -7.45 0.49 -6.59
N ALA A 22 -7.63 1.75 -6.97
CA ALA A 22 -8.32 2.14 -8.18
C ALA A 22 -7.62 3.30 -8.86
N ASP A 23 -7.68 3.34 -10.19
CA ASP A 23 -7.32 4.49 -11.00
C ASP A 23 -8.37 4.64 -12.11
N GLY A 24 -8.22 5.64 -13.00
CA GLY A 24 -9.17 5.85 -14.09
C GLY A 24 -9.32 4.70 -15.09
N SER A 25 -8.47 3.66 -14.99
CA SER A 25 -8.50 2.51 -15.91
C SER A 25 -9.05 1.24 -15.29
N SER A 26 -8.84 1.03 -13.98
CA SER A 26 -9.19 -0.23 -13.32
C SER A 26 -9.36 -0.06 -11.81
N GLU A 27 -10.15 -0.93 -11.21
CA GLU A 27 -10.30 -1.11 -9.76
C GLU A 27 -9.92 -2.55 -9.40
N ARG A 28 -9.22 -2.71 -8.26
CA ARG A 28 -8.92 -4.00 -7.65
C ARG A 28 -9.26 -3.92 -6.17
N GLN A 29 -9.91 -4.96 -5.67
CA GLN A 29 -10.21 -5.15 -4.27
C GLN A 29 -9.75 -6.54 -3.83
N ASP A 30 -9.06 -6.62 -2.71
CA ASP A 30 -8.60 -7.86 -2.09
C ASP A 30 -9.02 -7.90 -0.61
N THR A 31 -9.45 -9.07 -0.14
CA THR A 31 -9.73 -9.33 1.28
C THR A 31 -8.49 -9.92 1.92
N VAL A 32 -7.79 -9.12 2.71
CA VAL A 32 -6.49 -9.43 3.31
C VAL A 32 -6.68 -9.98 4.71
N SER A 33 -5.99 -11.07 5.00
CA SER A 33 -5.94 -11.73 6.30
C SER A 33 -4.81 -11.17 7.18
N TYR A 34 -5.04 -11.24 8.49
CA TYR A 34 -4.08 -10.95 9.53
C TYR A 34 -2.84 -11.86 9.55
N CYS A 35 -2.83 -12.96 8.77
CA CYS A 35 -1.69 -13.88 8.67
C CYS A 35 -0.39 -13.22 8.18
N THR A 36 -0.47 -12.00 7.64
CA THR A 36 0.69 -11.16 7.29
C THR A 36 0.55 -9.80 7.96
N ASP A 37 1.67 -9.12 8.23
CA ASP A 37 1.67 -7.73 8.69
C ASP A 37 1.45 -6.76 7.50
N ALA A 38 0.38 -7.00 6.75
CA ALA A 38 0.16 -6.46 5.42
C ALA A 38 0.15 -4.93 5.37
N LEU A 39 -0.41 -4.26 6.39
CA LEU A 39 -0.39 -2.80 6.45
C LEU A 39 1.02 -2.26 6.71
N ALA A 40 1.80 -2.90 7.58
CA ALA A 40 3.18 -2.51 7.83
C ALA A 40 4.05 -2.75 6.59
N ASP A 41 3.92 -3.91 5.94
CA ASP A 41 4.64 -4.27 4.73
C ASP A 41 4.35 -3.31 3.57
N LEU A 42 3.09 -2.89 3.43
CA LEU A 42 2.70 -1.86 2.47
C LEU A 42 3.39 -0.53 2.76
N LEU A 43 3.36 -0.07 4.02
CA LEU A 43 3.97 1.20 4.41
C LEU A 43 5.49 1.19 4.22
N HIS A 44 6.16 0.11 4.64
CA HIS A 44 7.59 -0.09 4.43
C HIS A 44 7.94 -0.16 2.95
N GLY A 45 7.16 -0.91 2.15
CA GLY A 45 7.35 -1.03 0.72
C GLY A 45 7.22 0.32 0.01
N VAL A 46 6.25 1.15 0.38
CA VAL A 46 6.09 2.48 -0.22
C VAL A 46 7.18 3.44 0.28
N ALA A 47 7.54 3.40 1.56
CA ALA A 47 8.66 4.18 2.12
C ALA A 47 10.00 3.81 1.46
N GLY A 48 10.21 2.54 1.13
CA GLY A 48 11.40 2.04 0.45
C GLY A 48 11.64 2.68 -0.92
N LEU A 49 10.60 3.18 -1.59
CA LEU A 49 10.72 3.89 -2.88
C LEU A 49 11.46 5.23 -2.79
N TYR A 50 11.58 5.80 -1.59
CA TYR A 50 12.37 7.00 -1.33
C TYR A 50 13.86 6.68 -1.08
N GLY A 51 14.19 5.40 -0.86
CA GLY A 51 15.55 4.94 -0.62
C GLY A 51 16.38 4.74 -1.89
N THR A 52 17.51 4.06 -1.73
CA THR A 52 18.44 3.73 -2.82
C THR A 52 17.96 2.56 -3.68
N PHE A 53 17.21 1.62 -3.10
CA PHE A 53 16.70 0.44 -3.81
C PHE A 53 15.50 0.82 -4.69
N ALA A 54 15.61 0.53 -5.99
CA ALA A 54 14.58 0.86 -6.97
C ALA A 54 13.41 -0.13 -7.00
N GLY A 55 13.46 -1.24 -6.27
CA GLY A 55 12.44 -2.28 -6.27
C GLY A 55 12.01 -2.66 -4.86
N GLN A 56 10.71 -2.80 -4.66
CA GLN A 56 10.09 -3.21 -3.40
C GLN A 56 9.13 -4.36 -3.68
N ARG A 57 9.15 -5.39 -2.84
CA ARG A 57 8.32 -6.59 -2.97
C ARG A 57 7.75 -6.95 -1.61
N PHE A 58 6.45 -7.16 -1.56
CA PHE A 58 5.74 -7.65 -0.36
C PHE A 58 4.49 -8.42 -0.79
N SER A 59 3.90 -9.15 0.15
CA SER A 59 2.81 -10.08 -0.13
C SER A 59 1.72 -9.96 0.93
N PHE A 60 0.48 -10.08 0.49
CA PHE A 60 -0.70 -10.16 1.34
C PHE A 60 -1.24 -11.58 1.30
N ASP A 61 -1.47 -12.15 2.47
CA ASP A 61 -2.22 -13.39 2.60
C ASP A 61 -3.73 -13.10 2.50
N LEU A 62 -4.43 -13.84 1.65
CA LEU A 62 -5.89 -13.77 1.48
C LEU A 62 -6.58 -15.09 1.92
N GLU A 63 -5.81 -16.04 2.45
CA GLU A 63 -6.23 -17.36 2.93
C GLU A 63 -7.11 -18.17 1.95
N PRO A 64 -6.53 -19.06 1.12
CA PRO A 64 -5.11 -19.41 1.01
C PRO A 64 -4.35 -18.56 -0.03
N ALA A 65 -5.03 -17.73 -0.81
CA ALA A 65 -4.39 -17.07 -1.94
C ALA A 65 -3.36 -16.01 -1.51
N GLU A 66 -2.32 -15.80 -2.32
CA GLU A 66 -1.37 -14.70 -2.13
C GLU A 66 -1.65 -13.60 -3.15
N VAL A 67 -1.57 -12.35 -2.71
CA VAL A 67 -1.42 -11.22 -3.60
C VAL A 67 -0.07 -10.56 -3.38
N ARG A 68 0.77 -10.62 -4.40
CA ARG A 68 2.14 -10.10 -4.37
C ARG A 68 2.23 -8.77 -5.07
N TRP A 69 2.71 -7.77 -4.36
CA TRP A 69 2.97 -6.44 -4.87
C TRP A 69 4.44 -6.30 -5.24
N ILE A 70 4.68 -5.75 -6.43
CA ILE A 70 6.01 -5.39 -6.90
C ILE A 70 5.96 -3.93 -7.32
N LEU A 71 6.68 -3.08 -6.59
CA LEU A 71 6.82 -1.67 -6.89
C LEU A 71 8.21 -1.45 -7.48
N ARG A 72 8.29 -0.83 -8.66
CA ARG A 72 9.57 -0.49 -9.30
C ARG A 72 9.61 0.99 -9.63
N ARG A 73 10.58 1.70 -9.04
CA ARG A 73 10.81 3.11 -9.32
C ARG A 73 11.41 3.30 -10.72
N ARG A 74 10.81 4.16 -11.52
CA ARG A 74 11.30 4.71 -12.80
C ARG A 74 11.36 6.24 -12.71
N GLY A 75 12.50 6.78 -12.31
CA GLY A 75 12.62 8.23 -12.11
C GLY A 75 11.69 8.71 -10.98
N SER A 76 10.75 9.61 -11.31
CA SER A 76 9.70 10.09 -10.38
C SER A 76 8.50 9.14 -10.28
N ASP A 77 8.40 8.18 -11.20
CA ASP A 77 7.25 7.30 -11.33
C ASP A 77 7.53 5.92 -10.71
N VAL A 78 6.48 5.18 -10.49
CA VAL A 78 6.47 3.85 -9.88
C VAL A 78 5.58 2.96 -10.73
N ASP A 79 6.19 1.91 -11.28
CA ASP A 79 5.46 0.80 -11.89
C ASP A 79 4.98 -0.12 -10.77
N ILE A 80 3.66 -0.27 -10.66
CA ILE A 80 2.97 -1.12 -9.70
C ILE A 80 2.48 -2.35 -10.45
N THR A 81 2.98 -3.52 -10.08
CA THR A 81 2.47 -4.80 -10.58
C THR A 81 1.97 -5.64 -9.43
N ILE A 82 0.76 -6.15 -9.56
CA ILE A 82 0.13 -7.02 -8.57
C ILE A 82 -0.09 -8.39 -9.19
N TYR A 83 0.56 -9.41 -8.64
CA TYR A 83 0.37 -10.80 -9.03
C TYR A 83 -0.55 -11.52 -8.04
N ARG A 84 -1.31 -12.48 -8.54
CA ARG A 84 -2.10 -13.40 -7.71
C ARG A 84 -1.55 -14.80 -7.83
N PHE A 85 -1.38 -15.45 -6.69
CA PHE A 85 -1.09 -16.89 -6.60
C PHE A 85 -2.26 -17.57 -5.89
N PRO A 86 -2.57 -18.83 -6.25
CA PRO A 86 -3.69 -19.55 -5.67
C PRO A 86 -3.46 -19.97 -4.21
N ASP A 87 -2.20 -20.14 -3.79
CA ASP A 87 -1.86 -20.69 -2.46
C ASP A 87 -0.50 -20.17 -1.95
N ILE A 88 -0.54 -19.34 -0.91
CA ILE A 88 0.61 -18.72 -0.26
C ILE A 88 1.60 -19.73 0.32
N SER A 89 1.12 -20.89 0.77
CA SER A 89 1.99 -21.94 1.34
C SER A 89 2.99 -22.50 0.33
N THR A 90 2.67 -22.37 -0.97
CA THR A 90 3.52 -22.84 -2.07
C THR A 90 4.16 -21.71 -2.85
N SER A 91 3.65 -20.48 -2.76
CA SER A 91 4.07 -19.39 -3.63
C SER A 91 5.12 -18.46 -3.03
N LEU A 92 5.36 -18.45 -1.71
CA LEU A 92 6.31 -17.51 -1.07
C LEU A 92 7.69 -17.48 -1.75
N ASP A 93 8.27 -18.65 -2.02
CA ASP A 93 9.56 -18.80 -2.70
C ASP A 93 9.44 -18.86 -4.24
N ALA A 94 8.22 -18.92 -4.77
CA ALA A 94 8.00 -18.99 -6.20
C ALA A 94 8.44 -17.69 -6.90
N PRO A 95 9.08 -17.77 -8.07
CA PRO A 95 9.36 -16.62 -8.93
C PRO A 95 8.10 -15.81 -9.25
N ASP A 96 8.23 -14.49 -9.32
CA ASP A 96 7.09 -13.58 -9.57
C ASP A 96 6.32 -13.90 -10.86
N ARG A 97 7.05 -14.40 -11.88
CA ARG A 97 6.51 -14.79 -13.19
C ARG A 97 5.54 -15.99 -13.14
N GLU A 98 5.54 -16.74 -12.05
CA GLU A 98 4.62 -17.87 -11.85
C GLU A 98 3.25 -17.39 -11.33
N GLY A 99 3.20 -16.15 -10.82
CA GLY A 99 1.95 -15.50 -10.47
C GLY A 99 1.21 -15.02 -11.70
N THR A 100 -0.12 -15.00 -11.62
CA THR A 100 -0.94 -14.41 -12.69
C THR A 100 -0.98 -12.89 -12.51
N PRO A 101 -0.54 -12.08 -13.49
CA PRO A 101 -0.62 -10.64 -13.39
C PRO A 101 -2.10 -10.23 -13.31
N SER A 102 -2.45 -9.54 -12.24
CA SER A 102 -3.84 -9.21 -11.93
C SER A 102 -4.15 -7.71 -12.10
N ARG A 103 -3.13 -6.87 -11.93
CA ARG A 103 -3.19 -5.43 -12.18
C ARG A 103 -1.79 -4.90 -12.47
N THR A 104 -1.70 -3.96 -13.42
CA THR A 104 -0.52 -3.13 -13.64
C THR A 104 -0.94 -1.67 -13.74
N SER A 105 -0.16 -0.77 -13.15
CA SER A 105 -0.40 0.67 -13.22
C SER A 105 0.92 1.42 -13.03
N THR A 106 1.05 2.60 -13.64
CA THR A 106 2.20 3.49 -13.42
C THR A 106 1.69 4.77 -12.78
N GLN A 107 2.27 5.12 -11.64
CA GLN A 107 1.82 6.26 -10.82
C GLN A 107 3.03 7.09 -10.40
N THR A 108 2.84 8.37 -10.13
CA THR A 108 3.93 9.15 -9.51
C THR A 108 4.18 8.62 -8.10
N ARG A 109 5.46 8.60 -7.68
CA ARG A 109 5.82 8.17 -6.32
C ARG A 109 5.06 8.98 -5.26
N GLY A 110 4.96 10.29 -5.47
CA GLY A 110 4.27 11.19 -4.55
C GLY A 110 2.78 10.90 -4.45
N LEU A 111 2.10 10.62 -5.55
CA LEU A 111 0.67 10.27 -5.51
C LEU A 111 0.46 8.95 -4.77
N LEU A 112 1.25 7.90 -5.07
CA LEU A 112 1.17 6.61 -4.38
C LEU A 112 1.46 6.76 -2.88
N GLY A 113 2.52 7.47 -2.53
CA GLY A 113 2.89 7.76 -1.14
C GLY A 113 1.78 8.47 -0.39
N HIS A 114 1.18 9.48 -1.01
CA HIS A 114 0.10 10.27 -0.43
C HIS A 114 -1.15 9.42 -0.12
N VAL A 115 -1.66 8.68 -1.11
CA VAL A 115 -2.92 7.92 -0.94
C VAL A 115 -2.79 6.76 0.05
N VAL A 116 -1.62 6.10 0.09
CA VAL A 116 -1.34 5.02 1.05
C VAL A 116 -1.21 5.59 2.46
N MET A 117 -0.48 6.71 2.62
CA MET A 117 -0.36 7.40 3.91
C MET A 117 -1.73 7.85 4.43
N GLU A 118 -2.57 8.45 3.60
CA GLU A 118 -3.91 8.92 4.00
C GLU A 118 -4.85 7.76 4.37
N ALA A 119 -4.77 6.63 3.67
CA ALA A 119 -5.55 5.44 4.03
C ALA A 119 -5.14 4.89 5.40
N ALA A 120 -3.84 4.69 5.64
CA ALA A 120 -3.33 4.23 6.93
C ALA A 120 -3.65 5.22 8.07
N GLN A 121 -3.52 6.52 7.80
CA GLN A 121 -3.89 7.56 8.78
C GLN A 121 -5.39 7.55 9.08
N SER A 122 -6.25 7.24 8.10
CA SER A 122 -7.69 7.11 8.30
C SER A 122 -8.04 5.94 9.21
N VAL A 123 -7.37 4.80 9.04
CA VAL A 123 -7.49 3.63 9.93
C VAL A 123 -7.14 4.02 11.37
N LEU A 124 -6.00 4.70 11.56
CA LEU A 124 -5.58 5.17 12.88
C LEU A 124 -6.59 6.15 13.50
N ARG A 125 -7.13 7.09 12.72
CA ARG A 125 -8.15 8.04 13.22
C ARG A 125 -9.44 7.34 13.62
N LEU A 126 -9.85 6.31 12.88
CA LEU A 126 -11.14 5.64 13.08
C LEU A 126 -11.10 4.62 14.22
N HIS A 127 -9.98 3.92 14.38
CA HIS A 127 -9.88 2.80 15.32
C HIS A 127 -8.93 3.05 16.50
N GLY A 128 -7.98 3.99 16.37
CA GLY A 128 -6.83 4.05 17.27
C GLY A 128 -5.94 2.82 17.13
N GLU A 129 -4.84 2.79 17.89
CA GLU A 129 -3.90 1.66 17.88
C GLU A 129 -4.52 0.43 18.55
N ASP A 130 -5.12 0.61 19.74
CA ASP A 130 -5.76 -0.48 20.48
C ASP A 130 -6.96 -1.07 19.73
N GLY A 131 -7.78 -0.22 19.11
CA GLY A 131 -8.93 -0.67 18.33
C GLY A 131 -8.53 -1.30 16.99
N TYR A 132 -7.39 -0.89 16.41
CA TYR A 132 -6.79 -1.62 15.29
C TYR A 132 -6.37 -3.01 15.73
N LEU A 133 -5.57 -3.13 16.80
CA LEU A 133 -5.08 -4.42 17.30
C LEU A 133 -6.23 -5.34 17.71
N ALA A 134 -7.26 -4.83 18.38
CA ALA A 134 -8.43 -5.63 18.76
C ALA A 134 -9.17 -6.22 17.56
N LYS A 135 -9.15 -5.55 16.41
CA LYS A 135 -9.79 -6.02 15.18
C LYS A 135 -8.86 -6.85 14.31
N TRP A 136 -7.61 -6.44 14.15
CA TRP A 136 -6.60 -7.10 13.32
C TRP A 136 -6.02 -8.34 14.01
N VAL A 137 -6.14 -8.42 15.33
CA VAL A 137 -5.79 -9.54 16.22
C VAL A 137 -4.29 -9.77 16.44
N GLU A 138 -3.50 -9.87 15.38
CA GLU A 138 -2.13 -10.40 15.48
C GLU A 138 -1.07 -9.29 15.51
N HIS A 139 -1.19 -8.29 14.63
CA HIS A 139 -0.18 -7.26 14.47
C HIS A 139 -0.63 -5.91 15.04
N PRO A 140 0.25 -5.18 15.77
CA PRO A 140 -0.06 -3.83 16.24
C PRO A 140 -0.14 -2.85 15.06
N PHE A 141 -0.76 -1.69 15.28
CA PHE A 141 -0.78 -0.66 14.25
C PHE A 141 0.66 -0.16 13.96
N PRO A 142 1.09 -0.08 12.69
CA PRO A 142 2.48 0.25 12.34
C PRO A 142 2.76 1.76 12.40
N VAL A 143 2.73 2.35 13.60
CA VAL A 143 2.94 3.80 13.82
C VAL A 143 4.27 4.28 13.24
N ALA A 144 5.36 3.55 13.52
CA ALA A 144 6.69 3.94 13.06
C ALA A 144 6.77 3.97 11.53
N ALA A 145 6.24 2.95 10.85
CA ALA A 145 6.22 2.88 9.39
C ALA A 145 5.39 4.01 8.77
N LEU A 146 4.24 4.35 9.38
CA LEU A 146 3.42 5.48 8.94
C LEU A 146 4.15 6.82 9.10
N GLN A 147 4.81 7.02 10.25
CA GLN A 147 5.57 8.24 10.52
C GLN A 147 6.76 8.39 9.56
N ASP A 148 7.45 7.29 9.25
CA ASP A 148 8.56 7.28 8.29
C ASP A 148 8.09 7.60 6.87
N LEU A 149 7.00 6.98 6.40
CA LEU A 149 6.43 7.31 5.10
C LEU A 149 6.03 8.78 5.03
N ARG A 150 5.38 9.31 6.08
CA ARG A 150 5.01 10.73 6.16
C ARG A 150 6.24 11.63 6.04
N ARG A 151 7.27 11.36 6.83
CA ARG A 151 8.51 12.16 6.84
C ARG A 151 9.16 12.18 5.45
N LEU A 152 9.30 11.01 4.83
CA LEU A 152 9.91 10.87 3.50
C LEU A 152 9.08 11.57 2.41
N HIS A 153 7.76 11.40 2.44
CA HIS A 153 6.86 12.04 1.49
C HIS A 153 6.93 13.57 1.58
N LEU A 154 6.88 14.13 2.79
CA LEU A 154 7.00 15.57 3.02
C LEU A 154 8.36 16.12 2.56
N GLN A 155 9.44 15.38 2.80
CA GLN A 155 10.80 15.80 2.46
C GLN A 155 11.05 15.81 0.95
N HIS A 156 10.52 14.83 0.22
CA HIS A 156 10.95 14.57 -1.16
C HIS A 156 9.95 14.96 -2.23
N ASP A 157 8.66 14.93 -1.94
CA ASP A 157 7.66 15.19 -2.98
C ASP A 157 7.08 16.59 -2.88
N GLY A 158 7.26 17.27 -1.75
CA GLY A 158 6.59 18.53 -1.45
C GLY A 158 5.08 18.32 -1.46
N CYS A 159 4.40 18.45 -0.32
CA CYS A 159 2.95 18.45 -0.35
C CYS A 159 2.47 19.79 -0.98
N GLU A 160 2.63 19.96 -2.29
CA GLU A 160 2.22 21.13 -3.07
C GLU A 160 0.69 21.16 -3.26
N ARG A 161 -0.06 21.00 -2.16
CA ARG A 161 -1.46 21.41 -2.06
C ARG A 161 -1.65 22.73 -1.29
N GLU A 162 -0.56 23.46 -1.05
CA GLU A 162 -0.58 24.87 -0.60
C GLU A 162 0.45 25.71 -1.37
N ARG A 163 0.27 25.83 -2.69
CA ARG A 163 0.83 26.96 -3.46
C ARG A 163 -0.22 27.70 -4.29
N ASP A 164 -1.50 27.52 -3.93
CA ASP A 164 -2.62 28.15 -4.64
C ASP A 164 -3.50 28.98 -3.69
N VAL A 165 -2.87 29.92 -2.96
CA VAL A 165 -3.55 31.14 -2.50
C VAL A 165 -2.55 32.29 -2.55
N ALA A 166 -2.26 32.75 -3.76
CA ALA A 166 -1.82 34.13 -3.98
C ALA A 166 -2.70 34.68 -5.10
N PHE A 167 -3.84 35.25 -4.72
CA PHE A 167 -4.56 36.18 -5.58
C PHE A 167 -4.44 37.59 -4.98
N PRO A 168 -4.24 38.60 -5.84
CA PRO A 168 -3.81 39.96 -5.49
C PRO A 168 -4.89 40.78 -4.77
#